data_AF-A0A2E9LJJ9-F1
#
_entry.id   AF-A0A2E9LJJ9-F1
#
_cell.length_a   1.000
_cell.length_b   1.000
_cell.length_c   1.000
_cell.angle_alpha   90.00
_cell.angle_beta   90.00
_cell.angle_gamma   90.00
#
_symmetry.space_group_name_H-M   'P 1'
#
loop_
_entity.id
_entity.type
_entity.pdbx_description
1 polymer ?
#
loop_
_entity_poly.entity_id
_entity_poly.type
_entity_poly.pdbx_seq_one_letter_code
_entity_poly.pdbx_strand_id
1 'polypeptide(L)' 'GHDPFTHKVLGYDDVDMSKVIGELGYHTERVTEPGDVVLALKRAFEANASGQPAYIEFICSQFPVYGGWVSKS' A
#
# COMPACT_ATOMS: atom_id res chain seq x y z
N GLY A 1 -22.15 -6.36 4.84
CA GLY A 1 -20.75 -6.23 5.28
C GLY A 1 -20.65 -6.92 6.61
N HIS A 2 -19.65 -7.78 6.80
CA HIS A 2 -19.39 -8.37 8.11
C HIS A 2 -18.94 -7.26 9.06
N ASP A 3 -19.59 -7.16 10.22
CA ASP A 3 -19.21 -6.30 11.33
C ASP A 3 -18.51 -7.21 12.36
N PRO A 4 -17.26 -6.92 12.78
CA PRO A 4 -16.46 -5.75 12.43
C PRO A 4 -15.93 -5.76 11.00
N PHE A 5 -15.76 -4.58 10.41
CA PHE A 5 -14.98 -4.44 9.18
C PHE A 5 -13.63 -5.13 9.35
N THR A 6 -13.15 -5.80 8.31
CA THR A 6 -11.93 -6.63 8.35
C THR A 6 -10.71 -5.86 8.87
N HIS A 7 -10.59 -4.58 8.51
CA HIS A 7 -9.51 -3.70 8.98
C HIS A 7 -9.53 -3.42 10.50
N LYS A 8 -10.64 -3.71 11.21
CA LYS A 8 -10.73 -3.60 12.67
C LYS A 8 -10.26 -4.87 13.38
N VAL A 9 -10.23 -5.99 12.68
CA VAL A 9 -9.92 -7.32 13.27
C VAL A 9 -8.52 -7.76 12.90
N LEU A 10 -8.06 -7.41 11.70
CA LEU A 10 -6.74 -7.70 11.15
C LEU A 10 -6.22 -6.44 10.47
N GLY A 11 -5.38 -5.69 11.19
CA GLY A 11 -4.76 -4.47 10.68
C GLY A 11 -3.63 -4.79 9.71
N TYR A 12 -3.08 -3.76 9.08
CA TYR A 12 -1.90 -3.95 8.23
C TYR A 12 -0.69 -4.47 9.03
N ASP A 13 -0.59 -4.18 10.33
CA ASP A 13 0.48 -4.73 11.18
C ASP A 13 0.38 -6.25 11.36
N ASP A 14 -0.83 -6.82 11.22
CA ASP A 14 -1.08 -8.26 11.36
C ASP A 14 -1.00 -8.99 10.01
N VAL A 15 -1.29 -8.29 8.91
CA VAL A 15 -1.37 -8.86 7.55
C VAL A 15 -0.40 -8.16 6.60
N ASP A 16 0.60 -8.90 6.17
CA ASP A 16 1.54 -8.49 5.13
C ASP A 16 1.15 -9.08 3.77
N MET A 17 0.35 -8.34 3.01
CA MET A 17 -0.07 -8.77 1.68
C MET A 17 1.09 -8.76 0.69
N SER A 18 2.01 -7.80 0.81
CA SER A 18 3.21 -7.75 -0.04
C SER A 18 4.01 -9.04 0.06
N LYS A 19 4.23 -9.56 1.27
CA LYS A 19 4.91 -10.84 1.48
C LYS A 19 4.16 -12.00 0.81
N VAL A 20 2.86 -12.13 1.04
CA VAL A 20 2.04 -13.22 0.46
C VAL A 20 2.09 -13.19 -1.07
N ILE A 21 1.93 -12.01 -1.67
CA ILE A 21 1.94 -11.86 -3.13
C ILE A 21 3.35 -12.04 -3.71
N GLY A 22 4.39 -11.67 -2.96
CA GLY A 22 5.78 -11.94 -3.32
C GLY A 22 6.08 -13.44 -3.41
N GLU A 23 5.57 -14.25 -2.49
CA GLU A 23 5.67 -15.72 -2.55
C GLU A 23 4.94 -16.33 -3.77
N LEU A 24 4.00 -15.59 -4.38
CA LEU A 24 3.36 -15.97 -5.65
C LEU A 24 4.17 -15.57 -6.89
N GLY A 25 5.37 -15.00 -6.72
CA GLY A 25 6.31 -14.65 -7.79
C GLY A 25 6.20 -13.22 -8.34
N TYR A 26 5.42 -12.36 -7.69
CA TYR A 26 5.26 -10.96 -8.08
C TYR A 26 6.45 -10.12 -7.57
N HIS A 27 6.78 -9.05 -8.30
CA HIS A 27 7.52 -7.94 -7.69
C HIS A 27 6.63 -7.28 -6.65
N THR A 28 7.11 -7.15 -5.42
CA THR A 28 6.33 -6.56 -4.33
C THR A 28 7.11 -5.54 -3.55
N GLU A 29 6.42 -4.47 -3.17
CA GLU A 29 6.94 -3.45 -2.27
C GLU A 29 5.85 -3.01 -1.31
N ARG A 30 6.23 -2.82 -0.05
CA ARG A 30 5.38 -2.27 0.99
C ARG A 30 5.85 -0.85 1.30
N VAL A 31 5.03 0.13 0.97
CA VAL A 31 5.36 1.56 1.09
C VAL A 31 4.63 2.13 2.30
N THR A 32 5.40 2.61 3.27
CA THR A 32 4.88 3.27 4.48
C THR A 32 5.05 4.78 4.45
N GLU A 33 6.01 5.29 3.66
CA GLU A 33 6.30 6.72 3.56
C GLU A 33 5.79 7.31 2.24
N PRO A 34 5.05 8.43 2.25
CA PRO A 34 4.56 9.07 1.04
C PRO A 34 5.66 9.45 0.03
N GLY A 35 6.86 9.76 0.53
CA GLY A 35 8.01 10.14 -0.30
C GLY A 35 8.52 9.01 -1.21
N ASP A 36 8.27 7.76 -0.84
CA ASP A 36 8.80 6.59 -1.53
C ASP A 36 7.91 6.12 -2.69
N VAL A 37 6.68 6.62 -2.78
CA VAL A 37 5.67 6.22 -3.77
C VAL A 37 6.21 6.28 -5.20
N VAL A 38 6.87 7.38 -5.56
CA VAL A 38 7.38 7.57 -6.93
C VAL A 38 8.48 6.55 -7.27
N LEU A 39 9.36 6.26 -6.33
CA LEU A 39 10.45 5.32 -6.55
C LEU A 39 9.96 3.87 -6.60
N ALA A 40 8.99 3.51 -5.74
CA ALA A 40 8.35 2.20 -5.75
C ALA A 40 7.62 1.95 -7.07
N LEU A 41 6.87 2.94 -7.57
CA LEU A 41 6.20 2.86 -8.87
C LEU A 41 7.20 2.66 -10.02
N LYS A 42 8.33 3.37 -10.02
CA LYS A 42 9.37 3.20 -11.06
C LYS A 42 9.89 1.76 -11.10
N ARG A 43 10.26 1.19 -9.95
CA ARG A 43 10.72 -0.20 -9.86
C ARG A 43 9.66 -1.21 -10.27
N ALA A 44 8.40 -1.00 -9.87
CA ALA A 44 7.29 -1.84 -10.31
C ALA A 44 7.06 -1.79 -11.83
N PHE A 45 7.22 -0.61 -12.45
CA PHE A 45 7.16 -0.50 -13.90
C PHE A 45 8.33 -1.20 -14.60
N GLU A 46 9.54 -1.12 -14.04
CA GLU A 46 10.70 -1.85 -14.54
C GLU A 46 10.48 -3.38 -14.48
N ALA A 47 9.98 -3.90 -13.35
CA ALA A 47 9.62 -5.31 -13.20
C ALA A 47 8.53 -5.72 -14.21
N ASN A 48 7.45 -4.94 -14.33
CA ASN A 48 6.38 -5.17 -15.30
C ASN A 48 6.90 -5.19 -16.74
N ALA A 49 7.84 -4.30 -17.10
CA ALA A 49 8.45 -4.27 -18.42
C ALA A 49 9.30 -5.51 -18.73
N SER A 50 9.85 -6.17 -17.70
CA SER A 50 10.51 -7.47 -17.82
C SER A 50 9.55 -8.67 -17.85
N GLY A 51 8.24 -8.43 -17.82
CA GLY A 51 7.21 -9.47 -17.83
C GLY A 51 6.88 -10.04 -16.43
N GLN A 52 7.45 -9.47 -15.37
CA GLN A 52 7.09 -9.84 -14.00
C GLN A 52 5.95 -8.94 -13.49
N PRO A 53 4.78 -9.50 -13.12
CA PRO A 53 3.71 -8.71 -12.52
C PRO A 53 4.15 -8.05 -11.21
N ALA A 54 3.68 -6.82 -10.97
CA ALA A 54 4.00 -6.05 -9.78
C ALA A 54 2.77 -5.72 -8.92
N TYR A 55 2.93 -5.80 -7.60
CA TYR A 55 1.95 -5.38 -6.60
C TYR A 55 2.63 -4.47 -5.58
N ILE A 56 2.07 -3.28 -5.36
CA ILE A 56 2.57 -2.34 -4.33
C ILE A 56 1.48 -2.17 -3.27
N GLU A 57 1.84 -2.42 -2.02
CA GLU A 57 0.98 -2.17 -0.87
C GLU A 57 1.30 -0.81 -0.26
N PHE A 58 0.35 0.12 -0.38
CA PHE A 58 0.46 1.44 0.25
C PHE A 58 -0.22 1.42 1.61
N ILE A 59 0.55 1.64 2.66
CA ILE A 59 0.01 1.81 4.01
C ILE A 59 -0.43 3.26 4.16
N CYS A 60 -1.73 3.46 4.29
CA CYS A 60 -2.36 4.77 4.38
C CYS A 60 -3.02 4.97 5.74
N SER A 61 -3.14 6.23 6.15
CA SER A 61 -4.06 6.60 7.24
C SER A 61 -5.48 6.18 6.89
N GLN A 62 -6.21 5.64 7.85
CA GLN A 62 -7.61 5.24 7.66
C GLN A 62 -8.49 6.42 7.19
N PHE A 63 -8.14 7.62 7.63
CA PHE A 63 -8.81 8.86 7.26
C PHE A 63 -7.82 9.84 6.62
N PRO A 64 -8.27 10.65 5.65
CA PRO A 64 -7.42 11.66 5.04
C PRO A 64 -6.96 12.70 6.07
N VAL A 65 -5.68 13.09 5.96
CA VAL A 65 -5.14 14.23 6.71
C VAL A 65 -5.40 15.49 5.90
N TYR A 66 -6.35 16.31 6.35
CA TYR A 66 -6.64 17.58 5.70
C TYR A 66 -5.64 18.64 6.12
N GLY A 67 -5.18 19.45 5.15
CA GLY A 67 -4.35 20.62 5.47
C GLY A 67 -5.17 21.68 6.22
N GLY A 68 -4.51 22.52 7.02
CA GLY A 68 -5.16 23.58 7.80
C GLY A 68 -5.95 24.60 6.97
N TRP A 69 -5.77 24.62 5.65
CA TRP A 69 -6.57 25.40 4.71
C TRP A 69 -8.01 24.89 4.56
N VAL A 70 -8.31 23.66 4.99
CA VAL A 70 -9.66 23.07 4.95
C VAL A 70 -10.49 23.48 6.16
N SER A 71 -9.87 23.70 7.33
CA SER A 71 -10.56 24.27 8.49
C SER A 71 -10.65 25.78 8.33
N LYS A 72 -11.83 26.29 7.97
CA LYS A 72 -12.12 27.72 8.20
C LYS A 72 -12.14 27.97 9.71
N SER A 73 -11.45 29.04 10.10
CA SER A 73 -11.53 29.73 11.39
C SER A 73 -12.95 29.83 11.94
#